data_AF-A0A2M8A1T3-F1
#
_entry.id   AF-A0A2M8A1T3-F1
#
_cell.length_a   1.000
_cell.length_b   1.000
_cell.length_c   1.000
_cell.angle_alpha   90.00
_cell.angle_beta   90.00
_cell.angle_gamma   90.00
#
_symmetry.space_group_name_H-M   'P 1'
#
loop_
_entity.id
_entity.type
_entity.pdbx_description
1 polymer ?
#
loop_
_entity_poly.entity_id
_entity_poly.type
_entity_poly.pdbx_seq_one_letter_code
_entity_poly.pdbx_strand_id
1 'polypeptide(L)'
;MKKLIYWMLLIPMLAVSQNKESFAVLENSKIEAQHSKIKEVANREDPKETRSLALTREISKFLKNPNFKVGEDETRIIVHFIINNEGAIVVLSVDTNNPIIDGFIKERLNYQKPNCDTNFDTSFFILPVKIVKS
;
A
#
# COMPACT_ATOMS: atom_id res chain seq x y z
N MET A 1 -20.50 49.99 59.74
CA MET A 1 -19.78 51.02 58.94
C MET A 1 -18.54 50.35 58.38
N LYS A 2 -18.16 50.35 57.11
CA LYS A 2 -18.58 51.08 55.91
C LYS A 2 -18.04 50.24 54.72
N LYS A 3 -18.81 50.24 53.62
CA LYS A 3 -18.39 50.24 52.21
C LYS A 3 -17.16 49.39 51.82
N LEU A 4 -17.38 48.36 51.00
CA LEU A 4 -16.55 48.02 49.83
C LEU A 4 -17.21 46.86 49.07
N ILE A 5 -18.40 47.12 48.51
CA ILE A 5 -19.01 46.26 47.49
C ILE A 5 -19.16 47.13 46.26
N TYR A 6 -18.06 47.29 45.53
CA TYR A 6 -18.02 47.42 44.08
C TYR A 6 -16.56 47.72 43.76
N TRP A 7 -15.82 46.74 43.24
CA TRP A 7 -14.60 46.86 42.42
C TRP A 7 -14.06 45.45 42.10
N MET A 8 -14.96 44.49 41.82
CA MET A 8 -14.56 43.12 41.47
C MET A 8 -15.28 42.61 40.21
N LEU A 9 -15.72 43.51 39.34
CA LEU A 9 -16.22 43.21 38.01
C LEU A 9 -15.51 44.06 36.98
N LEU A 10 -14.20 43.85 36.82
CA LEU A 10 -13.53 43.95 35.53
C LEU A 10 -12.13 43.37 35.68
N ILE A 11 -11.65 42.72 34.63
CA ILE A 11 -10.37 41.99 34.53
C ILE A 11 -10.52 40.55 35.07
N PRO A 12 -10.88 39.59 34.20
CA PRO A 12 -9.88 39.10 33.26
C PRO A 12 -10.50 38.67 31.90
N MET A 13 -10.70 39.62 30.99
CA MET A 13 -10.93 39.28 29.58
C MET A 13 -9.66 39.48 28.72
N LEU A 14 -8.60 40.08 29.27
CA LEU A 14 -7.35 40.34 28.55
C LEU A 14 -6.24 39.30 28.80
N ALA A 15 -6.28 38.56 29.92
CA ALA A 15 -5.25 37.54 30.22
C ALA A 15 -5.42 36.24 29.40
N VAL A 16 -6.60 36.02 28.82
CA VAL A 16 -6.88 34.84 27.96
C VAL A 16 -6.30 35.00 26.55
N SER A 17 -6.00 36.24 26.12
CA SER A 17 -5.54 36.51 24.75
C SER A 17 -4.08 36.10 24.52
N GLN A 18 -3.17 36.45 25.43
CA GLN A 18 -1.71 36.20 25.28
C GLN A 18 -1.31 34.72 25.45
N ASN A 19 -2.16 33.92 26.09
CA ASN A 19 -1.88 32.50 26.32
C ASN A 19 -2.28 31.63 25.12
N LYS A 20 -3.31 32.03 24.35
CA LYS A 20 -3.75 31.27 23.18
C LYS A 20 -2.73 31.32 22.04
N GLU A 21 -2.06 32.46 21.85
CA GLU A 21 -1.03 32.65 20.83
C GLU A 21 0.20 31.77 21.08
N SER A 22 0.69 31.68 22.33
CA SER A 22 1.85 30.84 22.69
C SER A 22 1.56 29.33 22.57
N PHE A 23 0.34 28.90 22.90
CA PHE A 23 -0.10 27.52 22.68
C PHE A 23 -0.26 27.19 21.19
N ALA A 24 -0.81 28.11 20.38
CA ALA A 24 -0.98 27.91 18.95
C ALA A 24 0.37 27.75 18.22
N VAL A 25 1.39 28.54 18.58
CA VAL A 25 2.74 28.42 18.00
C VAL A 25 3.40 27.09 18.38
N LEU A 26 3.24 26.63 19.63
CA LEU A 26 3.80 25.35 20.07
C LEU A 26 3.08 24.15 19.41
N GLU A 27 1.77 24.24 19.22
CA GLU A 27 0.98 23.21 18.55
C GLU A 27 1.34 23.11 17.05
N ASN A 28 1.46 24.25 16.37
CA ASN A 28 1.84 24.30 14.96
C ASN A 28 3.26 23.77 14.71
N SER A 29 4.24 24.13 15.54
CA SER A 29 5.61 23.59 15.41
C SER A 29 5.68 22.08 15.65
N LYS A 30 4.84 21.55 16.56
CA LYS A 30 4.72 20.11 16.80
C LYS A 30 4.07 19.40 15.61
N ILE A 31 3.09 20.03 14.97
CA ILE A 31 2.44 19.52 13.74
C ILE A 31 3.41 19.53 12.55
N GLU A 32 4.21 20.59 12.39
CA GLU A 32 5.23 20.70 11.34
C GLU A 32 6.35 19.65 11.50
N ALA A 33 6.81 19.44 12.74
CA ALA A 33 7.78 18.38 13.05
C ALA A 33 7.19 16.98 12.78
N GLN A 34 5.90 16.77 13.05
CA GLN A 34 5.23 15.51 12.73
C GLN A 34 5.02 15.31 11.22
N HIS A 35 4.65 16.35 10.48
CA HIS A 35 4.56 16.29 9.02
C HIS A 35 5.92 16.09 8.35
N SER A 36 7.00 16.66 8.89
CA SER A 36 8.36 16.42 8.43
C SER A 36 8.77 14.95 8.64
N LYS A 37 8.46 14.39 9.83
CA LYS A 37 8.72 12.99 10.17
C LYS A 37 7.90 12.01 9.32
N ILE A 38 6.65 12.34 8.99
CA ILE A 38 5.80 11.54 8.10
C ILE A 38 6.34 11.54 6.66
N LYS A 39 6.85 12.68 6.16
CA LYS A 39 7.48 12.77 4.84
C LYS A 39 8.80 11.97 4.76
N GLU A 40 9.57 11.92 5.85
CA GLU A 40 10.79 11.12 5.93
C GLU A 40 10.50 9.60 5.94
N VAL A 41 9.42 9.18 6.62
CA VAL A 41 8.97 7.77 6.64
C VAL A 41 8.42 7.32 5.28
N ALA A 42 7.76 8.21 4.54
CA ALA A 42 7.25 7.93 3.20
C ALA A 42 8.34 7.78 2.11
N ASN A 43 9.58 8.16 2.40
CA ASN A 43 10.69 8.15 1.43
C ASN A 43 11.76 7.08 1.72
N ARG A 44 11.47 6.13 2.62
CA ARG A 44 12.30 4.93 2.82
C ARG A 44 11.76 3.84 1.91
N GLU A 45 12.18 3.82 0.64
CA GLU A 45 11.91 2.69 -0.24
C GLU A 45 12.56 1.45 0.38
N ASP A 46 11.77 0.53 0.94
CA ASP A 46 12.26 -0.77 1.34
C ASP A 46 12.68 -1.52 0.05
N PRO A 47 13.96 -1.92 -0.10
CA PRO A 47 14.42 -2.64 -1.29
C PRO A 47 13.59 -3.90 -1.59
N LYS A 48 13.00 -4.53 -0.57
CA LYS A 48 12.10 -5.68 -0.72
C LYS A 48 10.77 -5.29 -1.35
N GLU A 49 10.18 -4.17 -0.94
CA GLU A 49 8.93 -3.66 -1.50
C GLU A 49 9.12 -3.28 -2.98
N THR A 50 10.22 -2.57 -3.28
CA THR A 50 10.58 -2.19 -4.66
C THR A 50 10.74 -3.40 -5.58
N ARG A 51 11.40 -4.48 -5.10
CA ARG A 51 11.56 -5.72 -5.89
C ARG A 51 10.22 -6.45 -6.11
N SER A 52 9.38 -6.50 -5.08
CA SER A 52 8.05 -7.14 -5.16
C SER A 52 7.15 -6.41 -6.16
N LEU A 53 7.21 -5.07 -6.19
CA LEU A 53 6.50 -4.25 -7.16
C LEU A 53 7.02 -4.49 -8.59
N ALA A 54 8.34 -4.57 -8.77
CA ALA A 54 8.95 -4.85 -10.06
C ALA A 54 8.51 -6.21 -10.62
N LEU A 55 8.52 -7.26 -9.79
CA LEU A 55 8.04 -8.59 -10.16
C LEU A 55 6.56 -8.57 -10.55
N THR A 56 5.71 -7.92 -9.74
CA THR A 56 4.27 -7.80 -10.01
C THR A 56 4.00 -7.12 -11.36
N ARG A 57 4.80 -6.10 -11.70
CA ARG A 57 4.72 -5.41 -12.99
C ARG A 57 5.11 -6.31 -14.17
N GLU A 58 6.15 -7.12 -14.03
CA GLU A 58 6.53 -8.08 -15.08
C GLU A 58 5.46 -9.17 -15.26
N ILE A 59 4.97 -9.75 -14.16
CA ILE A 59 3.86 -10.74 -14.19
C ILE A 59 2.62 -10.16 -14.88
N SER A 60 2.27 -8.91 -14.59
CA SER A 60 1.14 -8.23 -15.22
C SER A 60 1.28 -8.13 -16.74
N LYS A 61 2.50 -8.07 -17.28
CA LYS A 61 2.72 -8.08 -18.74
C LYS A 61 2.43 -9.46 -19.34
N PHE A 62 2.85 -10.54 -18.67
CA PHE A 62 2.61 -11.91 -19.13
C PHE A 62 1.12 -12.25 -19.19
N LEU A 63 0.33 -11.71 -18.25
CA LEU A 63 -1.11 -11.93 -18.15
C LEU A 63 -1.96 -11.02 -19.04
N LYS A 64 -1.37 -10.17 -19.90
CA LYS A 64 -2.14 -9.31 -20.80
C LYS A 64 -2.86 -10.11 -21.89
N ASN A 65 -3.97 -9.52 -22.36
CA ASN A 65 -4.75 -9.97 -23.52
C ASN A 65 -5.22 -11.43 -23.37
N PRO A 66 -6.06 -11.74 -22.37
CA PRO A 66 -6.72 -13.04 -22.29
C PRO A 66 -7.57 -13.26 -23.55
N ASN A 67 -7.57 -14.50 -24.06
CA ASN A 67 -8.31 -14.91 -25.26
C ASN A 67 -9.67 -15.54 -24.94
N PHE A 68 -10.15 -15.36 -23.71
CA PHE A 68 -11.40 -15.91 -23.22
C PHE A 68 -12.21 -14.81 -22.51
N LYS A 69 -13.52 -15.05 -22.39
CA LYS A 69 -14.44 -14.19 -21.66
C LYS A 69 -14.76 -14.82 -20.31
N VAL A 70 -14.87 -13.99 -19.29
CA VAL A 70 -15.51 -14.34 -18.01
C VAL A 70 -16.96 -13.90 -18.03
N GLY A 71 -17.85 -14.74 -17.48
CA GLY A 71 -19.29 -14.45 -17.43
C GLY A 71 -19.65 -13.41 -16.37
N GLU A 72 -18.89 -13.38 -15.29
CA GLU A 72 -18.98 -12.40 -14.21
C GLU A 72 -18.24 -11.10 -14.58
N ASP A 73 -18.64 -9.99 -13.99
CA ASP A 73 -17.98 -8.69 -14.22
C ASP A 73 -16.55 -8.68 -13.68
N GLU A 74 -16.30 -9.44 -12.61
CA GLU A 74 -15.00 -9.59 -11.97
C GLU A 74 -14.83 -11.02 -11.41
N THR A 75 -13.68 -11.63 -11.68
CA THR A 75 -13.26 -12.89 -11.06
C THR A 75 -11.94 -12.67 -10.34
N ARG A 76 -11.88 -13.03 -9.05
CA ARG A 76 -10.67 -12.98 -8.22
C ARG A 76 -10.14 -14.39 -8.00
N ILE A 77 -8.84 -14.57 -8.24
CA ILE A 77 -8.16 -15.84 -8.02
C ILE A 77 -6.87 -15.60 -7.23
N ILE A 78 -6.43 -16.62 -6.49
CA ILE A 78 -5.13 -16.64 -5.84
C ILE A 78 -4.23 -17.61 -6.59
N VAL A 79 -3.01 -17.18 -6.91
CA VAL A 79 -1.99 -18.00 -7.55
C VAL A 79 -0.84 -18.20 -6.58
N HIS A 80 -0.49 -19.45 -6.31
CA HIS A 80 0.70 -19.81 -5.54
C HIS A 80 1.81 -20.18 -6.51
N PHE A 81 2.99 -19.58 -6.36
CA PHE A 81 4.13 -19.86 -7.21
C PHE A 81 5.45 -19.72 -6.46
N ILE A 82 6.51 -20.25 -7.06
CA ILE A 82 7.89 -20.05 -6.66
C ILE A 82 8.68 -19.42 -7.80
N ILE A 83 9.85 -18.87 -7.49
CA ILE A 83 10.89 -18.59 -8.47
C ILE A 83 11.95 -19.67 -8.31
N ASN A 84 12.24 -20.41 -9.37
CA ASN A 84 13.26 -21.46 -9.33
C ASN A 84 14.68 -20.87 -9.36
N ASN A 85 15.69 -21.73 -9.24
CA ASN A 85 17.11 -21.35 -9.26
C ASN A 85 17.57 -20.69 -10.57
N GLU A 86 16.81 -20.79 -11.66
CA GLU A 86 17.08 -20.11 -12.93
C GLU A 86 16.36 -18.77 -13.08
N GLY A 87 15.69 -18.30 -12.01
CA GLY A 87 14.90 -17.07 -12.03
C GLY A 87 13.57 -17.21 -12.78
N ALA A 88 13.12 -18.43 -13.06
CA ALA A 88 11.85 -18.67 -13.76
C ALA A 88 10.69 -18.87 -12.79
N ILE A 89 9.52 -18.36 -13.14
CA ILE A 89 8.29 -18.55 -12.38
C ILE A 89 7.80 -20.00 -12.54
N VAL A 90 7.48 -20.67 -11.43
CA VAL A 90 6.86 -22.00 -11.42
C VAL A 90 5.59 -21.95 -10.59
N VAL A 91 4.45 -22.05 -11.26
CA VAL A 91 3.11 -22.05 -10.66
C VAL A 91 2.88 -23.39 -9.95
N LEU A 92 2.57 -23.31 -8.66
CA LEU A 92 2.22 -24.45 -7.81
C LEU A 92 0.72 -24.74 -7.85
N SER A 93 -0.11 -23.69 -7.71
CA SER A 93 -1.58 -23.81 -7.79
C SER A 93 -2.24 -22.53 -8.30
N VAL A 94 -3.44 -22.68 -8.84
CA VAL A 94 -4.36 -21.59 -9.18
C VAL A 94 -5.70 -21.91 -8.52
N ASP A 95 -6.18 -21.03 -7.66
CA ASP A 95 -7.36 -21.27 -6.83
C ASP A 95 -8.64 -20.96 -7.64
N THR A 96 -8.92 -21.80 -8.64
CA THR A 96 -10.10 -21.69 -9.50
C THR A 96 -10.59 -23.06 -9.96
N ASN A 97 -11.91 -23.18 -10.11
CA ASN A 97 -12.55 -24.37 -10.70
C ASN A 97 -12.72 -24.23 -12.23
N ASN A 98 -12.38 -23.07 -12.81
CA ASN A 98 -12.51 -22.85 -14.23
C ASN A 98 -11.21 -23.31 -14.96
N PRO A 99 -11.25 -24.40 -15.74
CA PRO A 99 -10.06 -24.95 -16.39
C PRO A 99 -9.47 -23.99 -17.44
N ILE A 100 -10.26 -23.08 -18.00
CA ILE A 100 -9.77 -22.08 -18.95
C ILE A 100 -8.89 -21.05 -18.23
N ILE A 101 -9.29 -20.62 -17.04
CA ILE A 101 -8.52 -19.66 -16.22
C ILE A 101 -7.25 -20.33 -15.70
N ASP A 102 -7.37 -21.55 -15.14
CA ASP A 102 -6.21 -22.32 -14.65
C ASP A 102 -5.17 -22.54 -15.77
N GLY A 103 -5.63 -22.99 -16.95
CA GLY A 103 -4.79 -23.18 -18.12
C GLY A 103 -4.11 -21.90 -18.57
N PHE A 104 -4.86 -20.79 -18.70
CA PHE A 104 -4.31 -19.50 -19.10
C PHE A 104 -3.21 -19.01 -18.15
N ILE A 105 -3.44 -19.04 -16.83
CA ILE A 105 -2.44 -18.60 -15.84
C ILE A 105 -1.17 -19.44 -15.96
N LYS A 106 -1.31 -20.77 -16.03
CA LYS A 106 -0.16 -21.68 -16.15
C LYS A 106 0.60 -21.46 -17.46
N GLU A 107 -0.10 -21.37 -18.59
CA GLU A 107 0.51 -21.11 -19.91
C GLU A 107 1.28 -19.78 -19.92
N ARG A 108 0.71 -18.73 -19.31
CA ARG A 108 1.33 -17.40 -19.31
C ARG A 108 2.45 -17.23 -18.30
N LEU A 109 2.48 -17.98 -17.21
CA LEU A 109 3.45 -17.76 -16.13
C LEU A 109 4.52 -18.85 -16.03
N ASN A 110 4.19 -20.12 -16.26
CA ASN A 110 5.16 -21.19 -16.06
C ASN A 110 6.39 -21.01 -16.95
N TYR A 111 7.55 -21.11 -16.32
CA TYR A 111 8.88 -20.96 -16.89
C TYR A 111 9.18 -19.60 -17.52
N GLN A 112 8.33 -18.59 -17.33
CA GLN A 112 8.65 -17.22 -17.72
C GLN A 112 9.72 -16.64 -16.80
N LYS A 113 10.69 -15.95 -17.40
CA LYS A 113 11.76 -15.23 -16.68
C LYS A 113 11.44 -13.74 -16.68
N PRO A 114 10.96 -13.16 -15.56
CA PRO A 114 10.66 -11.74 -15.48
C PRO A 114 11.95 -10.93 -15.63
N ASN A 115 11.85 -9.76 -16.28
CA ASN A 115 12.99 -8.86 -16.44
C ASN A 115 13.12 -7.93 -15.22
N CYS A 116 13.43 -8.51 -14.06
CA CYS A 116 13.69 -7.81 -12.80
C CYS A 116 14.64 -8.63 -11.92
N ASP A 117 15.10 -8.06 -10.79
CA ASP A 117 15.82 -8.83 -9.77
C ASP A 117 14.89 -9.89 -9.16
N THR A 118 15.31 -11.15 -9.23
CA THR A 118 14.58 -12.31 -8.71
C THR A 118 15.23 -12.92 -7.47
N ASN A 119 16.22 -12.26 -6.88
CA ASN A 119 16.88 -12.74 -5.66
C ASN A 119 16.05 -12.35 -4.42
N PHE A 120 15.05 -13.17 -4.10
CA PHE A 120 14.21 -12.98 -2.93
C PHE A 120 14.64 -13.91 -1.79
N ASP A 121 14.53 -13.42 -0.55
CA ASP A 121 14.77 -14.24 0.65
C ASP A 121 13.64 -15.27 0.91
N THR A 122 12.53 -15.17 0.17
CA THR A 122 11.40 -16.10 0.23
C THR A 122 11.38 -17.02 -0.98
N SER A 123 11.02 -18.29 -0.76
CA SER A 123 10.81 -19.26 -1.82
C SER A 123 9.38 -19.29 -2.36
N PHE A 124 8.39 -18.81 -1.59
CA PHE A 124 6.97 -18.91 -1.92
C PHE A 124 6.32 -17.53 -2.07
N PHE A 125 5.45 -17.41 -3.07
CA PHE A 125 4.71 -16.19 -3.38
C PHE A 125 3.22 -16.46 -3.51
N ILE A 126 2.43 -15.45 -3.11
CA ILE A 126 0.98 -15.42 -3.24
C ILE A 126 0.64 -14.23 -4.15
N LEU A 127 -0.01 -14.49 -5.27
CA LEU A 127 -0.41 -13.47 -6.24
C LEU A 127 -1.94 -13.43 -6.36
N PRO A 128 -2.59 -12.40 -5.79
CA PRO A 128 -3.98 -12.10 -6.11
C PRO A 128 -4.09 -11.59 -7.55
N VAL A 129 -4.88 -12.27 -8.37
CA VAL A 129 -5.17 -11.85 -9.75
C VAL A 129 -6.64 -11.49 -9.88
N LYS A 130 -6.90 -10.34 -10.50
CA LYS A 130 -8.25 -9.90 -10.86
C LYS A 130 -8.41 -9.95 -12.37
N ILE A 131 -9.37 -10.75 -12.83
CA ILE A 131 -9.78 -10.79 -14.23
C ILE A 131 -11.08 -10.01 -14.33
N VAL A 132 -11.10 -9.01 -15.20
CA VAL A 132 -12.29 -8.21 -15.48
C VAL A 132 -12.86 -8.61 -16.83
N LYS A 133 -14.17 -8.54 -16.95
CA LYS A 133 -14.88 -8.75 -18.21
C LYS A 133 -14.37 -7.78 -19.29
N SER A 134 -14.04 -8.33 -20.46
CA SER A 134 -13.57 -7.58 -21.65
C SER A 134 -14.73 -7.08 -22.50
#